data_AF-A0A0M9ZZ47-F1
#
_entry.id   AF-A0A0M9ZZ47-F1
#
_cell.length_a   1.000
_cell.length_b   1.000
_cell.length_c   1.000
_cell.angle_alpha   90.00
_cell.angle_beta   90.00
_cell.angle_gamma   90.00
#
_symmetry.space_group_name_H-M   'P 1'
#
loop_
_entity.id
_entity.type
_entity.pdbx_description
1 polymer ?
#
loop_
_entity_poly.entity_id
_entity_poly.type
_entity_poly.pdbx_seq_one_letter_code
_entity_poly.pdbx_strand_id
1 'polypeptide(L)'
;MRDPLLAEIAALFHADVPPAVAAPAPTGLAPMAAVDEPVRGPSRQLVFHAGAGRMYLQLDGPLLTGVLDDRNVTVEVRSPEQGVAIRPDAEGWFRAEVAPGPVCVCVPELGLTTGWFVA
;
A
#
# COMPACT_ATOMS: atom_id res chain seq x y z
N MET A 1 9.39 23.27 -40.42
CA MET A 1 9.50 21.97 -41.12
C MET A 1 9.60 20.91 -40.02
N ARG A 2 8.57 20.08 -39.81
CA ARG A 2 8.59 19.05 -38.75
C ARG A 2 9.52 17.93 -39.18
N ASP A 3 10.44 17.56 -38.30
CA ASP A 3 11.41 16.49 -38.53
C ASP A 3 10.70 15.13 -38.58
N PRO A 4 10.81 14.37 -39.69
CA PRO A 4 10.15 13.08 -39.85
C PRO A 4 10.61 12.03 -38.83
N LEU A 5 11.85 12.11 -38.32
CA LEU A 5 12.35 11.20 -37.28
C LEU A 5 11.63 11.41 -35.95
N LEU A 6 11.30 12.65 -35.61
CA LEU A 6 10.53 12.99 -34.41
C LEU A 6 9.08 12.49 -34.48
N ALA A 7 8.51 12.38 -35.70
CA ALA A 7 7.17 11.83 -35.89
C ALA A 7 7.12 10.30 -35.71
N GLU A 8 8.15 9.58 -36.16
CA GLU A 8 8.27 8.12 -35.94
C GLU A 8 8.47 7.79 -34.46
N ILE A 9 9.27 8.57 -33.73
CA ILE A 9 9.46 8.40 -32.29
C ILE A 9 8.15 8.65 -31.54
N ALA A 10 7.41 9.70 -31.89
CA ALA A 10 6.12 9.98 -31.26
C ALA A 10 5.07 8.88 -31.51
N ALA A 11 5.10 8.25 -32.70
CA ALA A 11 4.22 7.14 -33.03
C ALA A 11 4.48 5.87 -32.19
N LEU A 12 5.72 5.66 -31.73
CA LEU A 12 6.10 4.52 -30.87
C LEU A 12 5.47 4.59 -29.47
N PHE A 13 5.11 5.78 -28.98
CA PHE A 13 4.55 5.98 -27.63
C PHE A 13 3.01 6.08 -27.60
N HIS A 14 2.33 5.94 -28.73
CA HIS A 14 0.88 6.13 -28.79
C HIS A 14 0.05 4.95 -28.25
N ALA A 15 0.66 3.82 -27.93
CA ALA A 15 -0.05 2.61 -27.54
C ALA A 15 -0.18 2.40 -26.01
N ASP A 16 0.42 3.24 -25.18
CA ASP A 16 0.51 2.99 -23.73
C ASP A 16 -0.39 3.94 -22.92
N VAL A 17 -1.67 4.00 -23.30
CA VAL A 17 -2.69 4.60 -22.43
C VAL A 17 -2.97 3.58 -21.32
N PRO A 18 -2.57 3.83 -20.07
CA PRO A 18 -2.86 2.90 -18.98
C PRO A 18 -4.38 2.70 -18.89
N PRO A 19 -4.86 1.48 -18.62
CA PRO A 19 -6.29 1.20 -18.55
C PRO A 19 -6.96 2.11 -17.52
N ALA A 20 -8.20 2.50 -17.79
CA ALA A 20 -8.98 3.32 -16.87
C ALA A 20 -9.06 2.63 -15.50
N VAL A 21 -8.39 3.21 -14.50
CA VAL A 21 -8.42 2.72 -13.13
C VAL A 21 -9.83 2.96 -12.60
N ALA A 22 -10.45 1.92 -12.03
CA ALA A 22 -11.73 2.07 -11.34
C ALA A 22 -11.54 3.09 -10.21
N ALA A 23 -12.16 4.25 -10.34
CA ALA A 23 -12.13 5.26 -9.29
C ALA A 23 -12.79 4.67 -8.04
N PRO A 24 -12.13 4.67 -6.87
CA PRO A 24 -12.74 4.18 -5.65
C PRO A 24 -14.01 4.99 -5.33
N ALA A 25 -15.03 4.31 -4.82
CA ALA A 25 -16.29 4.93 -4.44
C ALA A 25 -16.05 6.04 -3.39
N PRO A 26 -16.80 7.16 -3.43
CA PRO A 26 -16.59 8.27 -2.52
C PRO A 26 -16.81 7.84 -1.07
N THR A 27 -15.74 7.85 -0.28
CA THR A 27 -15.72 7.40 1.12
C THR A 27 -16.23 8.46 2.11
N GLY A 28 -16.55 9.68 1.64
CA GLY A 28 -16.93 10.81 2.49
C GLY A 28 -15.79 11.40 3.32
N LEU A 29 -14.57 10.86 3.18
CA LEU A 29 -13.35 11.36 3.81
C LEU A 29 -12.70 12.42 2.92
N ALA A 30 -12.05 13.42 3.54
CA ALA A 30 -11.25 14.38 2.81
C ALA A 30 -10.14 13.62 2.05
N PRO A 31 -9.96 13.85 0.73
CA PRO A 31 -8.92 13.19 -0.03
C PRO A 31 -7.55 13.50 0.59
N MET A 32 -6.79 12.46 0.90
CA MET A 32 -5.37 12.65 1.21
C MET A 32 -4.69 13.26 -0.01
N ALA A 33 -3.75 14.18 0.22
CA ALA A 33 -2.88 14.67 -0.84
C ALA A 33 -2.20 13.49 -1.52
N ALA A 34 -2.21 13.47 -2.85
CA ALA A 34 -1.51 12.46 -3.62
C ALA A 34 -0.04 12.48 -3.20
N VAL A 35 0.49 11.31 -2.85
CA VAL A 35 1.93 11.15 -2.66
C VAL A 35 2.50 11.03 -4.07
N ASP A 36 3.35 11.97 -4.49
CA ASP A 36 3.82 12.09 -5.87
C ASP A 36 4.65 10.89 -6.36
N GLU A 37 5.11 10.03 -5.47
CA GLU A 37 5.82 8.80 -5.80
C GLU A 37 5.30 7.60 -5.01
N PRO A 38 5.04 6.44 -5.64
CA PRO A 38 4.96 5.20 -4.90
C PRO A 38 6.29 5.02 -4.16
N VAL A 39 6.25 4.67 -2.87
CA VAL A 39 7.47 4.39 -2.09
C VAL A 39 8.23 3.25 -2.77
N ARG A 40 9.20 3.59 -3.61
CA ARG A 40 10.10 2.67 -4.32
C ARG A 40 11.48 2.83 -3.71
N GLY A 41 11.74 2.08 -2.64
CA GLY A 41 13.04 2.04 -1.99
C GLY A 41 13.50 0.60 -1.76
N PRO A 42 14.81 0.31 -1.79
CA PRO A 42 15.38 -1.02 -1.52
C PRO A 42 15.20 -1.49 -0.08
N SER A 43 14.59 -0.66 0.78
CA SER A 43 14.14 -0.97 2.13
C SER A 43 12.63 -0.70 2.19
N ARG A 44 11.82 -1.76 2.14
CA ARG A 44 10.35 -1.71 2.15
C ARG A 44 9.81 -1.46 3.57
N GLN A 45 10.44 -0.55 4.30
CA GLN A 45 10.01 -0.18 5.64
C GLN A 45 9.05 1.01 5.55
N LEU A 46 7.79 0.79 5.92
CA LEU A 46 6.76 1.84 5.97
C LEU A 46 6.46 2.15 7.44
N VAL A 47 6.26 3.44 7.75
CA VAL A 47 5.93 3.88 9.11
C VAL A 47 4.62 4.66 9.05
N PHE A 48 3.67 4.26 9.89
CA PHE A 48 2.36 4.89 10.01
C PHE A 48 2.15 5.37 11.44
N HIS A 49 1.52 6.53 11.58
CA HIS A 49 1.07 7.03 12.87
C HIS A 49 -0.37 6.55 13.11
N ALA A 50 -0.60 5.86 14.22
CA ALA A 50 -1.88 5.25 14.59
C ALA A 50 -2.31 5.76 15.96
N GLY A 51 -3.20 6.74 16.01
CA GLY A 51 -3.54 7.43 17.26
C GLY A 51 -2.29 8.03 17.93
N ALA A 52 -1.97 7.58 19.15
CA ALA A 52 -0.77 7.99 19.89
C ALA A 52 0.47 7.11 19.63
N GLY A 53 0.32 5.99 18.91
CA GLY A 53 1.38 5.02 18.63
C GLY A 53 1.89 5.07 17.20
N ARG A 54 2.86 4.19 16.92
CA ARG A 54 3.42 3.97 15.58
C ARG A 54 3.24 2.52 15.16
N MET A 55 3.06 2.32 13.86
CA MET A 55 3.14 1.01 13.23
C MET A 55 4.27 1.02 12.21
N TYR A 56 5.13 0.03 12.30
CA TYR A 56 6.20 -0.20 11.35
C TYR A 56 5.86 -1.45 10.56
N LEU A 57 5.93 -1.37 9.24
CA LEU A 57 5.78 -2.50 8.34
C LEU A 57 7.09 -2.71 7.61
N GLN A 58 7.46 -3.97 7.42
CA GLN A 58 8.56 -4.38 6.56
C GLN A 58 8.06 -5.50 5.67
N LEU A 59 8.32 -5.36 4.37
CA LEU A 59 8.02 -6.39 3.41
C LEU A 59 9.31 -7.04 2.91
N ASP A 60 9.36 -8.36 2.93
CA ASP A 60 10.46 -9.17 2.39
C ASP A 60 9.90 -10.33 1.56
N GLY A 61 9.96 -10.18 0.23
CA GLY A 61 9.25 -11.07 -0.70
C GLY A 61 7.74 -11.13 -0.40
N PRO A 62 7.14 -12.32 -0.22
CA PRO A 62 5.72 -12.47 0.13
C PRO A 62 5.44 -12.27 1.63
N LEU A 63 6.45 -12.03 2.46
CA LEU A 63 6.29 -11.95 3.91
C LEU A 63 6.20 -10.51 4.38
N LEU A 64 5.01 -10.10 4.83
CA LEU A 64 4.79 -8.86 5.52
C LEU A 64 5.00 -9.06 7.02
N THR A 65 5.96 -8.34 7.59
CA THR A 65 6.17 -8.25 9.04
C THR A 65 5.74 -6.87 9.50
N GLY A 66 5.06 -6.79 10.63
CA GLY A 66 4.80 -5.50 11.27
C GLY A 66 4.98 -5.54 12.76
N VAL A 67 5.17 -4.37 13.35
CA VAL A 67 5.20 -4.14 14.78
C VAL A 67 4.42 -2.88 15.11
N LEU A 68 3.64 -2.94 16.19
CA LEU A 68 2.83 -1.84 16.69
C LEU A 68 3.01 -1.71 18.20
N ASP A 69 2.88 -0.48 18.69
CA ASP A 69 3.05 -0.18 20.11
C ASP A 69 1.90 -0.73 20.99
N ASP A 70 0.70 -0.89 20.40
CA ASP A 70 -0.47 -1.47 21.07
C ASP A 70 -0.51 -2.99 20.88
N ARG A 71 -0.94 -3.72 21.91
CA ARG A 71 -0.83 -5.19 22.00
C ARG A 71 -2.19 -5.89 22.03
N ASN A 72 -3.28 -5.14 22.22
CA ASN A 72 -4.61 -5.71 22.37
C ASN A 72 -5.53 -5.27 21.23
N VAL A 73 -5.01 -5.36 20.01
CA VAL A 73 -5.69 -4.96 18.79
C VAL A 73 -5.65 -6.08 17.77
N THR A 74 -6.52 -5.99 16.78
CA THR A 74 -6.58 -6.93 15.66
C THR A 74 -6.02 -6.23 14.44
N VAL A 75 -5.07 -6.89 13.77
CA VAL A 75 -4.51 -6.40 12.51
C VAL A 75 -5.16 -7.16 11.36
N GLU A 76 -5.81 -6.45 10.46
CA GLU A 76 -6.33 -7.00 9.22
C GLU A 76 -5.36 -6.69 8.08
N VAL A 77 -4.85 -7.73 7.44
CA VAL A 77 -4.04 -7.61 6.22
C VAL A 77 -4.89 -8.05 5.04
N ARG A 78 -5.05 -7.18 4.06
CA ARG A 78 -5.94 -7.38 2.91
C ARG A 78 -5.14 -7.26 1.62
N SER A 79 -5.34 -8.24 0.74
CA SER A 79 -5.02 -8.18 -0.69
C SER A 79 -6.35 -8.19 -1.47
N PRO A 80 -6.36 -8.01 -2.81
CA PRO A 80 -7.61 -7.91 -3.56
C PRO A 80 -8.52 -9.14 -3.43
N GLU A 81 -7.92 -10.32 -3.27
CA GLU A 81 -8.64 -11.61 -3.21
C GLU A 81 -8.59 -12.29 -1.84
N GLN A 82 -7.81 -11.75 -0.90
CA GLN A 82 -7.58 -12.40 0.40
C GLN A 82 -7.62 -11.37 1.53
N GLY A 83 -8.06 -11.83 2.69
CA GLY A 83 -8.00 -11.05 3.92
C GLY A 83 -7.68 -11.98 5.07
N VAL A 84 -6.74 -11.56 5.93
CA VAL A 84 -6.40 -12.28 7.15
C VAL A 84 -6.43 -11.33 8.33
N ALA A 85 -7.08 -11.77 9.41
CA ALA A 85 -7.06 -11.10 10.70
C ALA A 85 -6.04 -11.79 11.61
N ILE A 86 -5.10 -11.02 12.15
CA ILE A 86 -3.98 -11.50 12.95
C ILE A 86 -3.99 -10.74 14.27
N ARG A 87 -3.83 -11.46 15.37
CA ARG A 87 -3.49 -10.83 16.64
C ARG A 87 -1.98 -10.73 16.77
N PRO A 88 -1.43 -9.53 17.01
CA PRO A 88 -0.03 -9.39 17.34
C PRO A 88 0.33 -10.17 18.61
N ASP A 89 1.61 -10.51 18.75
CA ASP A 89 2.12 -11.16 19.96
C ASP A 89 2.26 -10.18 21.15
N ALA A 90 2.79 -10.66 22.27
CA ALA A 90 2.94 -9.87 23.50
C ALA A 90 3.89 -8.67 23.34
N GLU A 91 4.74 -8.69 22.32
CA GLU A 91 5.68 -7.65 21.93
C GLU A 91 5.13 -6.74 20.82
N GLY A 92 3.91 -7.00 20.33
CA GLY A 92 3.22 -6.20 19.30
C GLY A 92 3.60 -6.59 17.88
N TRP A 93 4.29 -7.71 17.67
CA TRP A 93 4.68 -8.17 16.34
C TRP A 93 3.61 -9.02 15.69
N PHE A 94 3.51 -8.91 14.36
CA PHE A 94 2.70 -9.80 13.54
C PHE A 94 3.40 -10.13 12.22
N ARG A 95 2.97 -11.23 11.60
CA ARG A 95 3.43 -11.65 10.29
C ARG A 95 2.26 -12.16 9.45
N ALA A 96 2.26 -11.80 8.17
CA ALA A 96 1.30 -12.24 7.19
C ALA A 96 2.02 -12.62 5.90
N GLU A 97 1.61 -13.73 5.29
CA GLU A 97 1.91 -13.97 3.89
C GLU A 97 0.95 -13.14 3.03
N VAL A 98 1.49 -12.44 2.04
CA VAL A 98 0.73 -11.60 1.12
C VAL A 98 1.02 -12.01 -0.32
N ALA A 99 -0.04 -12.07 -1.13
CA ALA A 99 0.10 -12.28 -2.56
C ALA A 99 0.75 -11.05 -3.23
N PRO A 100 1.50 -11.22 -4.32
CA PRO A 100 2.03 -10.10 -5.09
C PRO A 100 0.92 -9.16 -5.54
N GLY A 101 1.12 -7.85 -5.37
CA GLY A 101 0.13 -6.83 -5.76
C GLY A 101 -0.26 -5.88 -4.62
N PRO A 102 -1.41 -5.21 -4.73
CA PRO A 102 -1.85 -4.24 -3.72
C PRO A 102 -2.13 -4.89 -2.37
N VAL A 103 -1.58 -4.34 -1.31
CA VAL A 103 -1.79 -4.75 0.08
C VAL A 103 -2.24 -3.55 0.90
N CYS A 104 -3.21 -3.77 1.79
CA CYS A 104 -3.69 -2.79 2.75
C CYS A 104 -3.65 -3.41 4.15
N VAL A 105 -3.18 -2.65 5.14
CA VAL A 105 -3.20 -3.04 6.55
C VAL A 105 -4.15 -2.12 7.30
N CYS A 106 -5.08 -2.72 8.05
CA CYS A 106 -6.04 -2.02 8.89
C CYS A 106 -5.89 -2.45 10.34
N VAL A 107 -6.04 -1.50 11.26
CA VAL A 107 -6.16 -1.77 12.70
C VAL A 107 -7.41 -1.03 13.19
N PRO A 108 -8.60 -1.68 13.11
CA PRO A 108 -9.88 -1.03 13.36
C PRO A 108 -9.97 -0.36 14.73
N GLU A 109 -9.43 -1.00 15.77
CA GLU A 109 -9.44 -0.51 17.15
C GLU A 109 -8.67 0.81 17.30
N LEU A 110 -7.73 1.10 16.39
CA LEU A 110 -6.94 2.34 16.36
C LEU A 110 -7.41 3.32 15.27
N GLY A 111 -8.46 2.98 14.52
CA GLY A 111 -8.90 3.76 13.35
C GLY A 111 -7.82 3.90 12.28
N LEU A 112 -6.86 2.96 12.22
CA LEU A 112 -5.73 3.01 11.30
C LEU A 112 -6.04 2.26 10.00
N THR A 113 -5.70 2.86 8.87
CA THR A 113 -5.68 2.20 7.57
C THR A 113 -4.52 2.76 6.75
N THR A 114 -3.60 1.90 6.32
CA THR A 114 -2.35 2.32 5.64
C THR A 114 -2.54 2.84 4.23
N GLY A 115 -3.73 2.66 3.65
CA GLY A 115 -3.93 2.72 2.21
C GLY A 115 -3.30 1.49 1.52
N TRP A 116 -3.44 1.45 0.19
CA TRP A 116 -2.92 0.37 -0.63
C TRP A 116 -1.46 0.65 -1.03
N PHE A 117 -0.55 -0.28 -0.73
CA PHE A 117 0.84 -0.28 -1.19
C PHE A 117 1.14 -1.57 -1.96
N VAL A 118 2.13 -1.56 -2.85
CA VAL A 118 2.44 -2.74 -3.68
C VAL A 118 3.47 -3.62 -2.97
N ALA A 119 3.14 -4.89 -2.82
CA ALA A 119 4.00 -5.91 -2.27
C ALA A 119 4.90 -6.60 -3.31
#